data_AF-S3IL46-F1
#
_entry.id   AF-S3IL46-F1
#
_cell.length_a   1.000
_cell.length_b   1.000
_cell.length_c   1.000
_cell.angle_alpha   90.00
_cell.angle_beta   90.00
_cell.angle_gamma   90.00
#
_symmetry.space_group_name_H-M   'P 1'
#
loop_
_entity.id
_entity.type
_entity.pdbx_description
1 polymer ?
#
loop_
_entity_poly.entity_id
_entity_poly.type
_entity_poly.pdbx_seq_one_letter_code
_entity_poly.pdbx_strand_id
1 'polypeptide(L)' 'MNILAPSTTHQRMQAFDSLPKPLRIAISGAAFPYDPREIAERIAKGRRPETILRGIVRCERRAQQ' A
#
# COMPACT_ATOMS: atom_id res chain seq x y z
N MET A 1 6.40 19.35 13.11
CA MET A 1 6.15 18.06 12.44
C MET A 1 5.06 17.33 13.21
N ASN A 2 3.89 17.11 12.63
CA ASN A 2 2.79 16.43 13.31
C ASN A 2 2.78 14.96 12.86
N ILE A 3 3.29 14.07 13.69
CA ILE A 3 3.59 12.67 13.35
C ILE A 3 2.33 11.77 13.41
N LEU A 4 1.18 12.30 13.85
CA LEU A 4 -0.06 11.52 14.06
C LEU A 4 -1.32 12.33 13.73
N ALA A 5 -1.42 12.94 12.55
CA ALA A 5 -2.74 13.27 12.03
C ALA A 5 -3.30 12.01 11.36
N PRO A 6 -4.26 11.28 11.97
CA PRO A 6 -4.87 10.15 11.28
C PRO A 6 -5.48 10.69 10.00
N SER A 7 -5.09 10.12 8.84
CA SER A 7 -5.85 10.32 7.61
C SER A 7 -7.32 10.10 7.93
N THR A 8 -8.20 11.00 7.50
CA THR A 8 -9.63 10.69 7.54
C THR A 8 -9.84 9.41 6.74
N THR A 9 -10.76 8.55 7.17
CA THR A 9 -11.07 7.27 6.49
C THR A 9 -11.29 7.47 4.99
N HIS A 10 -11.89 8.60 4.62
CA HIS A 10 -12.07 9.04 3.24
C HIS A 10 -10.76 9.17 2.45
N GLN A 11 -9.73 9.82 3.01
CA GLN A 11 -8.43 9.97 2.33
C GLN A 11 -7.73 8.62 2.13
N ARG A 12 -7.90 7.68 3.08
CA ARG A 12 -7.34 6.33 2.95
C ARG A 12 -8.04 5.52 1.86
N MET A 13 -9.38 5.60 1.79
CA MET A 13 -10.15 4.96 0.72
C MET A 13 -9.80 5.55 -0.65
N GLN A 14 -9.74 6.87 -0.77
CA GLN A 14 -9.36 7.53 -2.02
C GLN A 14 -7.94 7.14 -2.48
N ALA A 15 -6.98 7.09 -1.54
CA ALA A 15 -5.63 6.62 -1.84
C ALA A 15 -5.63 5.16 -2.30
N PHE A 16 -6.39 4.29 -1.63
CA PHE A 16 -6.55 2.90 -2.03
C PHE A 16 -7.13 2.77 -3.44
N ASP A 17 -8.21 3.47 -3.75
CA ASP A 17 -8.89 3.44 -5.05
C ASP A 17 -8.01 3.97 -6.19
N SER A 18 -7.10 4.90 -5.89
CA SER A 18 -6.12 5.42 -6.85
C SER A 18 -5.03 4.41 -7.24
N LEU A 19 -4.86 3.32 -6.46
CA LEU A 19 -3.82 2.33 -6.73
C LEU A 19 -4.17 1.43 -7.92
N PRO A 20 -3.15 0.99 -8.70
CA PRO A 20 -3.31 -0.05 -9.69
C PRO A 20 -4.01 -1.29 -9.11
N LYS A 21 -4.92 -1.89 -9.89
CA LYS A 21 -5.71 -3.07 -9.47
C LYS A 21 -4.86 -4.18 -8.84
N PRO A 22 -3.68 -4.57 -9.37
CA PRO A 22 -2.86 -5.60 -8.75
C PRO A 22 -2.40 -5.26 -7.32
N LEU A 23 -2.08 -3.99 -7.06
CA LEU A 23 -1.69 -3.53 -5.72
C LEU A 23 -2.87 -3.54 -4.76
N ARG A 24 -4.06 -3.10 -5.21
CA ARG A 24 -5.28 -3.17 -4.40
C ARG A 24 -5.57 -4.59 -3.93
N ILE A 25 -5.52 -5.56 -4.85
CA ILE A 25 -5.73 -6.98 -4.54
C ILE A 25 -4.70 -7.48 -3.52
N ALA A 26 -3.42 -7.17 -3.74
CA ALA A 26 -2.34 -7.61 -2.84
C ALA A 26 -2.47 -7.04 -1.43
N ILE A 27 -2.85 -5.76 -1.30
CA ILE A 27 -3.06 -5.10 -0.01
C ILE A 27 -4.30 -5.66 0.69
N SER A 28 -5.41 -5.87 -0.03
CA SER A 28 -6.64 -6.39 0.56
C SER A 28 -6.52 -7.83 1.07
N GLY A 29 -5.61 -8.63 0.49
CA GLY A 29 -5.36 -10.00 0.90
C GLY A 29 -4.17 -10.17 1.84
N ALA A 30 -3.51 -9.09 2.25
CA ALA A 30 -2.34 -9.16 3.11
C ALA A 30 -2.69 -9.46 4.57
N ALA A 31 -1.84 -10.24 5.23
CA ALA A 31 -1.87 -10.46 6.67
C ALA A 31 -1.41 -9.22 7.44
N PHE A 32 -0.53 -8.39 6.85
CA PHE A 32 -0.07 -7.15 7.46
C PHE A 32 -0.82 -5.91 6.92
N PRO A 33 -1.19 -4.94 7.76
CA PRO A 33 -1.83 -3.71 7.30
C PRO A 33 -0.82 -2.83 6.53
N TYR A 34 -1.03 -2.67 5.23
CA TYR A 34 -0.31 -1.70 4.40
C TYR A 34 -1.08 -0.38 4.33
N ASP A 35 -0.40 0.76 4.43
CA ASP A 35 -1.03 2.06 4.21
C ASP A 35 -1.09 2.40 2.71
N PRO A 36 -2.29 2.53 2.10
CA PRO A 36 -2.42 2.88 0.70
C PRO A 36 -1.82 4.24 0.33
N ARG A 37 -1.77 5.18 1.28
CA ARG A 37 -1.17 6.51 1.06
C ARG A 37 0.33 6.40 0.88
N GLU A 38 0.99 5.60 1.70
CA GLU A 38 2.43 5.36 1.58
C GLU A 38 2.78 4.74 0.23
N ILE A 39 1.94 3.80 -0.24
CA ILE A 39 2.12 3.15 -1.54
C ILE A 39 1.91 4.16 -2.68
N ALA A 40 0.86 4.98 -2.61
CA ALA A 40 0.61 6.05 -3.57
C ALA A 40 1.77 7.06 -3.61
N GLU A 41 2.32 7.46 -2.46
CA GLU A 41 3.49 8.33 -2.38
C GLU A 41 4.73 7.70 -3.01
N ARG A 42 4.98 6.41 -2.78
CA ARG A 42 6.10 5.70 -3.41
C ARG A 42 5.98 5.70 -4.93
N ILE A 43 4.76 5.50 -5.45
CA ILE A 43 4.48 5.57 -6.90
C ILE A 43 4.71 7.01 -7.41
N ALA A 44 4.19 8.01 -6.72
CA ALA A 44 4.38 9.42 -7.08
C ALA A 44 5.86 9.83 -7.09
N LYS A 45 6.69 9.23 -6.21
CA LYS A 45 8.15 9.38 -6.18
C LYS A 45 8.87 8.60 -7.30
N GLY A 46 8.14 8.00 -8.24
CA GLY A 46 8.69 7.30 -9.41
C GLY A 46 8.99 5.82 -9.20
N ARG A 47 8.59 5.22 -8.07
CA ARG A 47 8.71 3.76 -7.92
C ARG A 47 7.69 3.06 -8.82
N ARG A 48 8.18 2.06 -9.55
CA ARG A 48 7.32 1.22 -10.39
C ARG A 48 6.35 0.40 -9.55
N PRO A 49 5.04 0.40 -9.85
CA PRO A 49 4.05 -0.41 -9.13
C PRO A 49 4.42 -1.89 -9.03
N GLU A 50 5.05 -2.46 -10.05
CA GLU A 50 5.45 -3.88 -10.09
C GLU A 50 6.56 -4.20 -9.08
N THR A 51 7.42 -3.22 -8.79
CA THR A 51 8.46 -3.37 -7.77
C THR A 51 7.85 -3.38 -6.37
N ILE A 52 6.88 -2.50 -6.12
CA ILE A 52 6.16 -2.45 -4.84
C ILE A 52 5.38 -3.75 -4.63
N LEU A 53 4.65 -4.21 -5.66
CA LEU A 53 3.90 -5.46 -5.63
C LEU A 53 4.79 -6.66 -5.30
N ARG A 54 5.95 -6.77 -5.95
CA ARG A 54 6.93 -7.83 -5.64
C ARG A 54 7.41 -7.78 -4.19
N GLY A 55 7.55 -6.58 -3.62
CA GLY A 55 7.88 -6.38 -2.22
C GLY A 55 6.79 -6.94 -1.29
N ILE A 56 5.54 -6.54 -1.52
CA ILE A 56 4.38 -7.01 -0.74
C ILE A 56 4.29 -8.54 -0.78
N VAL A 57 4.25 -9.14 -1.98
CA VAL A 57 4.15 -10.60 -2.13
C VAL A 57 5.28 -11.34 -1.43
N ARG A 58 6.50 -10.79 -1.44
CA ARG A 58 7.64 -11.39 -0.74
C ARG A 58 7.48 -11.32 0.79
N CYS A 59 7.01 -10.20 1.33
CA CYS A 59 6.75 -10.05 2.75
C CYS A 59 5.66 -11.00 3.21
N GLU A 60 4.54 -11.07 2.49
CA GLU A 60 3.44 -11.98 2.82
C GLU A 60 3.86 -13.45 2.79
N ARG A 61 4.67 -13.86 1.80
CA ARG A 61 5.21 -15.23 1.75
C ARG A 61 6.05 -15.56 2.99
N ARG A 62 6.82 -14.60 3.50
CA ARG A 62 7.65 -14.80 4.71
C ARG A 62 6.81 -14.85 5.98
N ALA A 63 5.72 -14.10 6.03
CA ALA A 63 4.80 -14.12 7.18
C ALA A 63 4.01 -15.43 7.30
N GLN A 64 3.92 -16.20 6.20
CA GLN A 64 3.25 -17.50 6.14
C GLN A 64 4.18 -18.70 6.40
N GLN A 65 5.47 -18.46 6.63
CA GLN A 65 6.46 -19.49 7.01
C GLN A 65 6.67 -19.47 8.52
#